data_AF-A0AAC9NFV0-F1
#
_entry.id   AF-A0AAC9NFV0-F1
#
_cell.length_a   1.000
_cell.length_b   1.000
_cell.length_c   1.000
_cell.angle_alpha   90.00
_cell.angle_beta   90.00
_cell.angle_gamma   90.00
#
_symmetry.space_group_name_H-M   'P 1'
#
loop_
_entity.id
_entity.type
_entity.pdbx_description
1 polymer ?
#
loop_
_entity_poly.entity_id
_entity_poly.type
_entity_poly.pdbx_seq_one_letter_code
_entity_poly.pdbx_strand_id
1 'polypeptide(L)'
;MYRLEIQKLLLAIDENLDDQELCLSFIRQGIQIADKHNDLDWGVELRYSLIHEERATSGCTESVLAFAWILDVCDRYPERFHESEFLLEYEWMLCSAYSNASLSTEQILAVADDLYARLERNHISKRGYYFTMAEYVQNIGDYAKGEEYIKLAMQEPYDDENIEIMEYDYRIENLVLMGRFDEAIVLMEQVELKKLSDFALPFETYCAMAYCMAKVEDVRASIYLEKAKASFETLREVNSSMLYSMTRLMYAMYLLKDSVMWSTFERIADWEIDAEDDLQFMLSRHAALICAQGGVIALDLSPRLSYYEPNGKYDLTQLYEYYDNIATRLGLQFDSRNGSDFCSKEYKELKMMNGIKV
;
A
#
# COMPACT_ATOMS: atom_id res chain seq x y z
N MET A 1 -3.26 38.17 -10.15
CA MET A 1 -2.51 38.26 -8.88
C MET A 1 -2.46 36.88 -8.23
N TYR A 2 -3.59 36.22 -7.98
CA TYR A 2 -3.63 34.85 -7.42
C TYR A 2 -2.89 33.78 -8.25
N ARG A 3 -2.91 33.84 -9.58
CA ARG A 3 -2.13 32.90 -10.42
C ARG A 3 -0.63 32.97 -10.16
N LEU A 4 -0.10 34.15 -9.84
CA LEU A 4 1.30 34.31 -9.46
C LEU A 4 1.57 33.72 -8.06
N GLU A 5 0.58 33.74 -7.17
CA GLU A 5 0.68 33.10 -5.85
C GLU A 5 0.73 31.58 -6.00
N ILE A 6 -0.13 30.98 -6.84
CA ILE A 6 -0.08 29.56 -7.18
C ILE A 6 1.27 29.20 -7.82
N GLN A 7 1.75 29.97 -8.79
CA GLN A 7 3.07 29.73 -9.41
C GLN A 7 4.23 29.77 -8.41
N LYS A 8 4.17 30.63 -7.39
CA LYS A 8 5.18 30.64 -6.33
C LYS A 8 5.13 29.39 -5.47
N LEU A 9 3.94 28.85 -5.21
CA LEU A 9 3.78 27.59 -4.48
C LEU A 9 4.35 26.42 -5.30
N LEU A 10 4.07 26.37 -6.61
CA LEU A 10 4.63 25.34 -7.49
C LEU A 10 6.17 25.38 -7.53
N LEU A 11 6.77 26.58 -7.61
CA LEU A 11 8.22 26.72 -7.52
C LEU A 11 8.76 26.26 -6.16
N ALA A 12 8.02 26.49 -5.07
CA ALA A 12 8.41 26.03 -3.75
C ALA A 12 8.34 24.49 -3.63
N ILE A 13 7.39 23.83 -4.32
CA ILE A 13 7.34 22.37 -4.43
C ILE A 13 8.60 21.86 -5.16
N ASP A 14 8.93 22.44 -6.32
CA ASP A 14 10.12 22.06 -7.10
C ASP A 14 11.43 22.24 -6.30
N GLU A 15 11.49 23.21 -5.39
CA GLU A 15 12.65 23.47 -4.52
C GLU A 15 12.74 22.52 -3.30
N ASN A 16 11.67 21.80 -2.97
CA ASN A 16 11.56 20.97 -1.75
C ASN A 16 11.05 19.54 -2.04
N LEU A 17 11.37 18.98 -3.20
CA LEU A 17 10.93 17.63 -3.62
C LEU A 17 11.26 16.52 -2.59
N ASP A 18 12.27 16.72 -1.74
CA ASP A 18 12.66 15.76 -0.69
C ASP A 18 11.81 15.86 0.59
N ASP A 19 10.94 16.87 0.74
CA ASP A 19 10.07 17.07 1.89
C ASP A 19 8.59 17.00 1.47
N GLN A 20 8.08 15.77 1.45
CA GLN A 20 6.75 15.44 0.95
C GLN A 20 5.62 16.09 1.77
N GLU A 21 5.79 16.19 3.10
CA GLU A 21 4.80 16.85 3.97
C GLU A 21 4.72 18.35 3.67
N LEU A 22 5.88 18.98 3.43
CA LEU A 22 5.95 20.37 3.01
C LEU A 22 5.33 20.58 1.62
N CYS A 23 5.63 19.70 0.65
CA CYS A 23 5.03 19.71 -0.69
C CYS A 23 3.50 19.63 -0.63
N LEU A 24 2.95 18.65 0.10
CA LEU A 24 1.50 18.53 0.34
C LEU A 24 0.92 19.81 0.96
N SER A 25 1.64 20.44 1.91
CA SER A 25 1.20 21.70 2.52
C SER A 25 1.12 22.87 1.51
N PHE A 26 2.01 22.92 0.51
CA PHE A 26 1.97 23.93 -0.55
C PHE A 26 0.84 23.65 -1.54
N ILE A 27 0.63 22.38 -1.90
CA ILE A 27 -0.49 21.97 -2.77
C ILE A 27 -1.82 22.34 -2.13
N ARG A 28 -2.02 22.04 -0.83
CA ARG A 28 -3.22 22.44 -0.06
C ARG A 28 -3.47 23.95 -0.07
N GLN A 29 -2.42 24.76 -0.02
CA GLN A 29 -2.54 26.22 -0.14
C GLN A 29 -2.97 26.62 -1.56
N GLY A 30 -2.41 25.96 -2.58
CA GLY A 30 -2.75 26.15 -4.00
C GLY A 30 -4.23 25.87 -4.28
N ILE A 31 -4.66 24.61 -4.10
CA ILE A 31 -5.80 24.29 -3.25
C ILE A 31 -6.87 25.38 -3.03
N GLN A 32 -6.77 25.92 -1.82
CA GLN A 32 -7.60 26.96 -1.26
C GLN A 32 -7.62 28.24 -2.11
N ILE A 33 -6.50 28.61 -2.75
CA ILE A 33 -6.45 29.79 -3.63
C ILE A 33 -7.30 29.54 -4.89
N ALA A 34 -7.18 28.38 -5.54
CA ALA A 34 -7.95 28.03 -6.72
C ALA A 34 -9.46 28.01 -6.40
N ASP A 35 -9.85 27.35 -5.31
CA ASP A 35 -11.24 27.25 -4.86
C ASP A 35 -11.84 28.64 -4.56
N LYS A 36 -11.10 29.50 -3.84
CA LYS A 36 -11.53 30.87 -3.52
C LYS A 36 -11.82 31.71 -4.78
N HIS A 37 -11.12 31.42 -5.87
CA HIS A 37 -11.26 32.13 -7.13
C HIS A 37 -12.15 31.40 -8.15
N ASN A 38 -12.69 30.23 -7.81
CA ASN A 38 -13.41 29.34 -8.74
C ASN A 38 -12.60 29.03 -10.01
N ASP A 39 -11.27 28.93 -9.91
CA ASP A 39 -10.41 28.59 -11.04
C ASP A 39 -10.35 27.07 -11.18
N LEU A 40 -11.22 26.51 -12.03
CA LEU A 40 -11.34 25.07 -12.22
C LEU A 40 -10.08 24.42 -12.81
N ASP A 41 -9.33 25.11 -13.68
CA ASP A 41 -8.12 24.52 -14.27
C ASP A 41 -7.10 24.26 -13.16
N TRP A 42 -6.80 25.29 -12.37
CA TRP A 42 -5.90 25.13 -11.22
C TRP A 42 -6.47 24.20 -10.17
N GLY A 43 -7.79 24.19 -9.97
CA GLY A 43 -8.46 23.31 -9.03
C GLY A 43 -8.30 21.82 -9.38
N VAL A 44 -8.35 21.47 -10.68
CA VAL A 44 -8.10 20.11 -11.19
C VAL A 44 -6.62 19.77 -11.09
N GLU A 45 -5.75 20.59 -11.67
CA GLU A 45 -4.30 20.36 -11.70
C GLU A 45 -3.71 20.15 -10.30
N LEU A 46 -4.06 21.01 -9.33
CA LEU A 46 -3.50 20.92 -7.98
C LEU A 46 -4.05 19.73 -7.19
N ARG A 47 -5.31 19.33 -7.42
CA ARG A 47 -5.88 18.11 -6.84
C ARG A 47 -5.27 16.86 -7.45
N TYR A 48 -4.95 16.90 -8.74
CA TYR A 48 -4.21 15.84 -9.40
C TYR A 48 -2.80 15.70 -8.83
N SER A 49 -2.08 16.82 -8.66
CA SER A 49 -0.78 16.81 -7.97
C SER A 49 -0.89 16.28 -6.53
N LEU A 50 -1.95 16.64 -5.80
CA LEU A 50 -2.17 16.11 -4.45
C LEU A 50 -2.26 14.57 -4.46
N ILE A 51 -3.02 14.01 -5.38
CA ILE A 51 -3.19 12.55 -5.51
C ILE A 51 -1.86 11.88 -5.85
N HIS A 52 -1.10 12.47 -6.76
CA HIS A 52 0.22 11.96 -7.13
C HIS A 52 1.20 11.98 -5.95
N GLU A 53 1.21 13.07 -5.16
CA GLU A 53 2.08 13.19 -3.99
C GLU A 53 1.68 12.22 -2.86
N GLU A 54 0.38 12.02 -2.60
CA GLU A 54 -0.06 11.05 -1.58
C GLU A 54 0.25 9.60 -1.98
N ARG A 55 0.40 9.27 -3.27
CA ARG A 55 0.76 7.92 -3.76
C ARG A 55 2.08 7.39 -3.17
N ALA A 56 3.03 8.28 -2.87
CA ALA A 56 4.31 7.90 -2.27
C ALA A 56 4.26 7.91 -0.73
N THR A 57 3.07 7.95 -0.14
CA THR A 57 2.86 7.85 1.30
C THR A 57 2.05 6.61 1.68
N SER A 58 2.05 6.25 2.96
CA SER A 58 1.19 5.19 3.52
C SER A 58 -0.27 5.63 3.70
N GLY A 59 -0.58 6.91 3.49
CA GLY A 59 -1.91 7.49 3.72
C GLY A 59 -2.60 7.93 2.44
N CYS A 60 -3.93 8.00 2.49
CA CYS A 60 -4.78 8.52 1.43
C CYS A 60 -5.84 9.43 2.05
N THR A 61 -5.39 10.51 2.68
CA THR A 61 -6.25 11.32 3.56
C THR A 61 -7.12 12.30 2.79
N GLU A 62 -6.61 12.82 1.67
CA GLU A 62 -7.26 13.87 0.89
C GLU A 62 -7.58 13.43 -0.54
N SER A 63 -6.86 12.43 -1.07
CA SER A 63 -6.98 11.98 -2.46
C SER A 63 -8.39 11.51 -2.82
N VAL A 64 -9.08 10.77 -1.95
CA VAL A 64 -10.45 10.30 -2.22
C VAL A 64 -11.41 11.48 -2.45
N LEU A 65 -11.33 12.52 -1.61
CA LEU A 65 -12.17 13.71 -1.75
C LEU A 65 -11.76 14.56 -2.95
N ALA A 66 -10.45 14.70 -3.19
CA ALA A 66 -9.90 15.40 -4.33
C ALA A 66 -10.35 14.74 -5.65
N PHE A 67 -10.28 13.41 -5.73
CA PHE A 67 -10.65 12.64 -6.90
C PHE A 67 -12.16 12.68 -7.16
N ALA A 68 -12.99 12.53 -6.13
CA ALA A 68 -14.44 12.69 -6.26
C ALA A 68 -14.82 14.07 -6.79
N TRP A 69 -14.10 15.13 -6.39
CA TRP A 69 -14.29 16.47 -6.93
C TRP A 69 -13.87 16.57 -8.41
N ILE A 70 -12.75 15.94 -8.80
CA ILE A 70 -12.30 15.91 -10.21
C ILE A 70 -13.36 15.21 -11.07
N LEU A 71 -13.88 14.05 -10.65
CA LEU A 71 -14.94 13.34 -11.38
C LEU A 71 -16.18 14.22 -11.59
N ASP A 72 -16.65 14.90 -10.55
CA ASP A 72 -17.79 15.83 -10.63
C ASP A 72 -17.50 17.03 -11.56
N VAL A 73 -16.25 17.49 -11.63
CA VAL A 73 -15.84 18.53 -12.60
C VAL A 73 -15.83 17.98 -14.04
N CYS A 74 -15.27 16.80 -14.28
CA CYS A 74 -15.28 16.14 -15.58
C CYS A 74 -16.72 15.89 -16.08
N ASP A 75 -17.59 15.38 -15.21
CA ASP A 75 -18.98 15.07 -15.56
C ASP A 75 -19.80 16.35 -15.87
N ARG A 76 -19.50 17.47 -15.21
CA ARG A 76 -20.16 18.77 -15.47
C ARG A 76 -19.60 19.53 -16.66
N TYR A 77 -18.32 19.35 -16.96
CA TYR A 77 -17.60 20.09 -18.00
C TYR A 77 -16.80 19.17 -18.95
N PRO A 78 -17.45 18.18 -19.61
CA PRO A 78 -16.76 17.13 -20.38
C PRO A 78 -16.03 17.64 -21.64
N GLU A 79 -16.37 18.84 -22.11
CA GLU A 79 -15.71 19.50 -23.24
C GLU A 79 -14.41 20.24 -22.83
N ARG A 80 -14.15 20.35 -21.52
CA ARG A 80 -12.99 21.05 -20.96
C ARG A 80 -12.05 20.12 -20.19
N PHE A 81 -12.60 19.16 -19.46
CA PHE A 81 -11.84 18.20 -18.67
C PHE A 81 -12.22 16.79 -19.11
N HIS A 82 -11.22 16.04 -19.58
CA HIS A 82 -11.42 14.70 -20.09
C HIS A 82 -11.07 13.69 -19.00
N GLU A 83 -12.05 12.90 -18.58
CA GLU A 83 -11.84 11.92 -17.52
C GLU A 83 -10.73 10.92 -17.82
N SER A 84 -10.46 10.62 -19.10
CA SER A 84 -9.39 9.72 -19.54
C SER A 84 -8.02 10.12 -19.05
N GLU A 85 -7.82 11.40 -18.70
CA GLU A 85 -6.59 11.93 -18.12
C GLU A 85 -6.38 11.53 -16.65
N PHE A 86 -7.42 10.97 -16.00
CA PHE A 86 -7.45 10.68 -14.56
C PHE A 86 -7.83 9.23 -14.23
N LEU A 87 -8.12 8.40 -15.23
CA LEU A 87 -8.66 7.05 -14.99
C LEU A 87 -7.63 6.08 -14.41
N LEU A 88 -6.32 6.35 -14.58
CA LEU A 88 -5.26 5.54 -14.00
C LEU A 88 -5.20 5.72 -12.48
N GLU A 89 -5.31 6.97 -12.00
CA GLU A 89 -5.38 7.30 -10.58
C GLU A 89 -6.64 6.74 -9.92
N TYR A 90 -7.70 6.52 -10.71
CA TYR A 90 -8.90 5.88 -10.22
C TYR A 90 -8.63 4.43 -9.77
N GLU A 91 -7.68 3.73 -10.38
CA GLU A 91 -7.29 2.39 -9.93
C GLU A 91 -6.78 2.45 -8.48
N TRP A 92 -6.00 3.47 -8.12
CA TRP A 92 -5.53 3.65 -6.74
C TRP A 92 -6.65 4.08 -5.81
N MET A 93 -7.62 4.87 -6.28
CA MET A 93 -8.78 5.21 -5.44
C MET A 93 -9.65 3.98 -5.15
N LEU A 94 -9.69 3.00 -6.06
CA LEU A 94 -10.29 1.70 -5.78
C LEU A 94 -9.46 0.93 -4.72
N CYS A 95 -8.13 0.99 -4.78
CA CYS A 95 -7.27 0.46 -3.70
C CYS A 95 -7.63 1.07 -2.36
N SER A 96 -7.59 2.40 -2.25
CA SER A 96 -7.94 3.12 -1.03
C SER A 96 -9.36 2.84 -0.54
N ALA A 97 -10.31 2.60 -1.45
CA ALA A 97 -11.66 2.22 -1.08
C ALA A 97 -11.70 0.87 -0.35
N TYR A 98 -11.03 -0.17 -0.85
CA TYR A 98 -11.00 -1.45 -0.14
C TYR A 98 -10.02 -1.49 1.04
N SER A 99 -9.05 -0.59 1.08
CA SER A 99 -8.15 -0.42 2.21
C SER A 99 -8.89 0.16 3.42
N ASN A 100 -9.95 0.96 3.20
CA ASN A 100 -10.74 1.57 4.27
C ASN A 100 -11.70 0.57 4.96
N ALA A 101 -11.50 0.31 6.25
CA ALA A 101 -12.31 -0.65 7.01
C ALA A 101 -13.73 -0.14 7.33
N SER A 102 -13.98 1.16 7.16
CA SER A 102 -15.27 1.80 7.44
C SER A 102 -16.22 1.85 6.23
N LEU A 103 -15.71 1.69 5.01
CA LEU A 103 -16.57 1.57 3.83
C LEU A 103 -17.26 0.20 3.79
N SER A 104 -18.49 0.15 3.29
CA SER A 104 -19.19 -1.12 3.05
C SER A 104 -18.72 -1.79 1.77
N THR A 105 -18.91 -3.12 1.67
CA THR A 105 -18.64 -3.86 0.43
C THR A 105 -19.43 -3.30 -0.76
N GLU A 106 -20.68 -2.88 -0.56
CA GLU A 106 -21.49 -2.27 -1.60
C GLU A 106 -20.88 -0.95 -2.11
N GLN A 107 -20.28 -0.14 -1.23
CA GLN A 107 -19.60 1.09 -1.63
C GLN A 107 -18.32 0.79 -2.42
N ILE A 108 -17.53 -0.19 -1.99
CA ILE A 108 -16.31 -0.61 -2.70
C ILE A 108 -16.66 -1.10 -4.10
N LEU A 109 -17.67 -1.96 -4.22
CA LEU A 109 -18.13 -2.49 -5.51
C LEU A 109 -18.74 -1.39 -6.40
N ALA A 110 -19.41 -0.39 -5.82
CA ALA A 110 -19.89 0.76 -6.59
C ALA A 110 -18.75 1.59 -7.18
N VAL A 111 -17.63 1.76 -6.44
CA VAL A 111 -16.41 2.40 -6.96
C VAL A 111 -15.81 1.56 -8.09
N ALA A 112 -15.72 0.24 -7.91
CA ALA A 112 -15.22 -0.68 -8.94
C ALA A 112 -16.09 -0.66 -10.21
N ASP A 113 -17.42 -0.67 -10.07
CA ASP A 113 -18.36 -0.63 -11.18
C ASP A 113 -18.29 0.70 -11.95
N ASP A 114 -18.12 1.83 -11.25
CA ASP A 114 -17.96 3.15 -11.89
C ASP A 114 -16.64 3.23 -12.67
N LEU A 115 -15.53 2.77 -12.06
CA LEU A 115 -14.23 2.67 -12.73
C LEU A 115 -14.33 1.82 -14.00
N TYR A 116 -14.91 0.62 -13.89
CA TYR A 116 -15.07 -0.28 -15.04
C TYR A 116 -15.86 0.38 -16.18
N ALA A 117 -16.97 1.03 -15.87
CA ALA A 117 -17.79 1.72 -16.86
C ALA A 117 -17.06 2.89 -17.54
N ARG A 118 -16.24 3.63 -16.78
CA ARG A 118 -15.42 4.73 -17.32
C ARG A 118 -14.27 4.22 -18.19
N LEU A 119 -13.56 3.16 -17.80
CA LEU A 119 -12.53 2.53 -18.64
C LEU A 119 -13.12 2.05 -19.97
N GLU A 120 -14.26 1.37 -19.91
CA GLU A 120 -14.95 0.82 -21.09
C GLU A 120 -15.37 1.92 -22.08
N ARG A 121 -16.01 3.00 -21.59
CA ARG A 121 -16.50 4.08 -22.45
C ARG A 121 -15.38 4.94 -23.05
N ASN A 122 -14.20 4.95 -22.43
CA ASN A 122 -13.00 5.63 -22.95
C ASN A 122 -12.08 4.71 -23.76
N HIS A 123 -12.46 3.44 -23.95
CA HIS A 123 -11.64 2.45 -24.65
C HIS A 123 -10.24 2.27 -24.04
N ILE A 124 -10.14 2.40 -22.72
CA ILE A 124 -8.91 2.16 -21.96
C ILE A 124 -8.85 0.68 -21.55
N SER A 125 -7.63 0.14 -21.49
CA SER A 125 -7.37 -1.21 -20.99
C SER A 125 -7.98 -1.41 -19.61
N LYS A 126 -8.57 -2.58 -19.36
CA LYS A 126 -9.06 -2.95 -18.01
C LYS A 126 -8.03 -3.75 -17.22
N ARG A 127 -6.77 -3.73 -17.66
CA ARG A 127 -5.70 -4.56 -17.08
C ARG A 127 -5.46 -4.22 -15.61
N GLY A 128 -5.25 -2.94 -15.30
CA GLY A 128 -5.05 -2.48 -13.92
C GLY A 128 -6.28 -2.71 -13.05
N TYR A 129 -7.48 -2.37 -13.52
CA TYR A 129 -8.74 -2.75 -12.86
C TYR A 129 -8.79 -4.23 -12.42
N TYR A 130 -8.47 -5.17 -13.32
CA TYR A 130 -8.50 -6.58 -12.96
C TYR A 130 -7.41 -6.96 -11.96
N PHE A 131 -6.22 -6.35 -12.03
CA PHE A 131 -5.19 -6.54 -11.01
C PHE A 131 -5.62 -6.01 -9.64
N THR A 132 -6.17 -4.80 -9.57
CA THR A 132 -6.74 -4.23 -8.35
C THR A 132 -7.85 -5.12 -7.76
N MET A 133 -8.71 -5.67 -8.61
CA MET A 133 -9.74 -6.62 -8.16
C MET A 133 -9.15 -7.95 -7.67
N ALA A 134 -8.00 -8.38 -8.20
CA ALA A 134 -7.28 -9.55 -7.71
C ALA A 134 -6.76 -9.31 -6.28
N GLU A 135 -6.16 -8.15 -6.01
CA GLU A 135 -5.73 -7.77 -4.66
C GLU A 135 -6.90 -7.71 -3.69
N TYR A 136 -8.00 -7.08 -4.10
CA TYR A 136 -9.20 -6.99 -3.27
C TYR A 136 -9.68 -8.37 -2.80
N VAL A 137 -9.77 -9.34 -3.72
CA VAL A 137 -10.24 -10.69 -3.35
C VAL A 137 -9.18 -11.48 -2.57
N GLN A 138 -7.89 -11.23 -2.78
CA GLN A 138 -6.82 -11.78 -1.95
C GLN A 138 -6.92 -11.27 -0.51
N ASN A 139 -7.22 -9.98 -0.31
CA ASN A 139 -7.37 -9.35 1.01
C ASN A 139 -8.55 -9.91 1.83
N ILE A 140 -9.51 -10.57 1.17
CA ILE A 140 -10.62 -11.29 1.85
C ILE A 140 -10.43 -12.82 1.85
N GLY A 141 -9.28 -13.31 1.36
CA GLY A 141 -8.89 -14.72 1.40
C GLY A 141 -9.31 -15.58 0.20
N ASP A 142 -9.83 -14.99 -0.88
CA ASP A 142 -10.25 -15.73 -2.08
C ASP A 142 -9.16 -15.69 -3.19
N TYR A 143 -8.08 -16.43 -2.96
CA TYR A 143 -6.94 -16.53 -3.89
C TYR A 143 -7.30 -17.25 -5.20
N ALA A 144 -8.33 -18.09 -5.20
CA ALA A 144 -8.82 -18.73 -6.41
C ALA A 144 -9.46 -17.69 -7.34
N LYS A 145 -10.27 -16.79 -6.77
CA LYS A 145 -10.82 -15.66 -7.49
C LYS A 145 -9.74 -14.67 -7.93
N GLY A 146 -8.71 -14.47 -7.10
CA GLY A 146 -7.53 -13.68 -7.48
C GLY A 146 -6.88 -14.21 -8.75
N GLU A 147 -6.69 -15.53 -8.85
CA GLU A 147 -6.15 -16.17 -10.06
C GLU A 147 -7.07 -15.99 -11.29
N GLU A 148 -8.40 -15.96 -11.11
CA GLU A 148 -9.34 -15.66 -12.20
C GLU A 148 -9.19 -14.23 -12.72
N TYR A 149 -9.10 -13.25 -11.82
CA TYR A 149 -8.93 -11.85 -12.20
C TYR A 149 -7.58 -11.60 -12.91
N ILE A 150 -6.50 -12.21 -12.41
CA ILE A 150 -5.19 -12.14 -13.07
C ILE A 150 -5.27 -12.70 -14.50
N LYS A 151 -6.00 -13.80 -14.73
CA LYS A 151 -6.21 -14.34 -16.09
C LYS A 151 -7.01 -13.40 -16.99
N LEU A 152 -7.92 -12.59 -16.44
CA LEU A 152 -8.64 -11.56 -17.19
C LEU A 152 -7.71 -10.39 -17.53
N ALA A 153 -6.92 -9.91 -16.56
CA ALA A 153 -5.91 -8.88 -16.77
C ALA A 153 -4.95 -9.25 -17.92
N MET A 154 -4.50 -10.51 -17.96
CA MET A 154 -3.63 -11.04 -19.02
C MET A 154 -4.25 -11.06 -20.42
N GLN A 155 -5.58 -10.94 -20.56
CA GLN A 155 -6.27 -10.85 -21.85
C GLN A 155 -6.37 -9.42 -22.36
N GLU A 156 -6.21 -8.44 -21.46
CA GLU A 156 -6.20 -7.02 -21.79
C GLU A 156 -4.81 -6.59 -22.31
N PRO A 157 -4.75 -5.61 -23.21
CA PRO A 157 -3.48 -5.07 -23.70
C PRO A 157 -2.69 -4.41 -22.57
N TYR A 158 -1.37 -4.37 -22.72
CA TYR A 158 -0.52 -3.51 -21.89
C TYR A 158 -0.87 -2.03 -22.13
N ASP A 159 -0.71 -1.22 -21.11
CA ASP A 159 -0.78 0.23 -21.15
C ASP A 159 0.50 0.83 -20.53
N ASP A 160 0.53 2.15 -20.34
CA ASP A 160 1.71 2.87 -19.88
C ASP A 160 2.07 2.56 -18.42
N GLU A 161 1.10 2.10 -17.60
CA GLU A 161 1.32 1.76 -16.19
C GLU A 161 1.41 0.25 -15.97
N ASN A 162 0.59 -0.53 -16.68
CA ASN A 162 0.45 -1.97 -16.52
C ASN A 162 1.35 -2.74 -17.49
N ILE A 163 2.65 -2.74 -17.20
CA ILE A 163 3.68 -3.37 -18.03
C ILE A 163 3.97 -4.84 -17.65
N GLU A 164 4.84 -5.51 -18.41
CA GLU A 164 5.09 -6.96 -18.29
C GLU A 164 5.47 -7.43 -16.88
N ILE A 165 6.27 -6.66 -16.12
CA ILE A 165 6.68 -7.07 -14.77
C ILE A 165 5.50 -7.20 -13.80
N MET A 166 4.48 -6.34 -13.92
CA MET A 166 3.31 -6.39 -13.03
C MET A 166 2.58 -7.72 -13.16
N GLU A 167 2.50 -8.29 -14.38
CA GLU A 167 1.93 -9.64 -14.54
C GLU A 167 2.67 -10.68 -13.69
N TYR A 168 4.00 -10.63 -13.69
CA TYR A 168 4.81 -11.55 -12.90
C TYR A 168 4.59 -11.32 -11.41
N ASP A 169 4.59 -10.07 -10.95
CA ASP A 169 4.39 -9.74 -9.55
C ASP A 169 3.04 -10.25 -9.02
N TYR A 170 1.93 -9.88 -9.68
CA TYR A 170 0.59 -10.34 -9.31
C TYR A 170 0.45 -11.86 -9.29
N ARG A 171 1.06 -12.54 -10.26
CA ARG A 171 1.04 -14.00 -10.32
C ARG A 171 1.87 -14.63 -9.21
N ILE A 172 3.07 -14.12 -8.95
CA ILE A 172 3.95 -14.61 -7.90
C ILE A 172 3.29 -14.40 -6.54
N GLU A 173 2.76 -13.20 -6.28
CA GLU A 173 1.99 -12.86 -5.08
C GLU A 173 0.87 -13.87 -4.82
N ASN A 174 -0.01 -14.09 -5.82
CA ASN A 174 -1.11 -15.04 -5.68
C ASN A 174 -0.62 -16.47 -5.43
N LEU A 175 0.46 -16.90 -6.10
CA LEU A 175 1.03 -18.24 -5.92
C LEU A 175 1.63 -18.43 -4.52
N VAL A 176 2.34 -17.44 -3.99
CA VAL A 176 2.93 -17.55 -2.64
C VAL A 176 1.86 -17.53 -1.55
N LEU A 177 0.79 -16.74 -1.73
CA LEU A 177 -0.39 -16.77 -0.84
C LEU A 177 -1.10 -18.13 -0.84
N MET A 178 -1.09 -18.83 -1.98
CA MET A 178 -1.60 -20.21 -2.09
C MET A 178 -0.61 -21.30 -1.64
N GLY A 179 0.60 -20.93 -1.22
CA GLY A 179 1.67 -21.88 -0.87
C GLY A 179 2.26 -22.65 -2.05
N ARG A 180 2.02 -22.20 -3.30
CA ARG A 180 2.53 -22.80 -4.55
C ARG A 180 3.93 -22.28 -4.87
N PHE A 181 4.86 -22.47 -3.93
CA PHE A 181 6.19 -21.87 -3.97
C PHE A 181 7.02 -22.29 -5.19
N ASP A 182 6.97 -23.55 -5.61
CA ASP A 182 7.76 -24.01 -6.77
C ASP A 182 7.38 -23.26 -8.05
N GLU A 183 6.08 -23.01 -8.25
CA GLU A 183 5.58 -22.26 -9.41
C GLU A 183 5.96 -20.78 -9.32
N ALA A 184 5.88 -20.19 -8.13
CA ALA A 184 6.32 -18.81 -7.88
C ALA A 184 7.82 -18.64 -8.19
N ILE A 185 8.65 -19.59 -7.78
CA ILE A 185 10.10 -19.57 -8.04
C ILE A 185 10.39 -19.61 -9.53
N VAL A 186 9.71 -20.48 -10.30
CA VAL A 186 9.89 -20.55 -11.75
C VAL A 186 9.56 -19.22 -12.42
N LEU A 187 8.50 -18.53 -11.96
CA LEU A 187 8.17 -17.20 -12.47
C LEU A 187 9.23 -16.16 -12.07
N MET A 188 9.71 -16.18 -10.83
CA MET A 188 10.74 -15.25 -10.38
C MET A 188 12.06 -15.44 -11.12
N GLU A 189 12.43 -16.67 -11.47
CA GLU A 189 13.58 -16.94 -12.34
C GLU A 189 13.43 -16.31 -13.73
N GLN A 190 12.19 -16.22 -14.26
CA GLN A 190 11.95 -15.51 -15.53
C GLN A 190 12.11 -13.99 -15.37
N VAL A 191 11.62 -13.41 -14.27
CA VAL A 191 11.82 -11.99 -13.94
C VAL A 191 13.31 -11.67 -13.92
N GLU A 192 14.10 -12.48 -13.22
CA GLU A 192 15.56 -12.33 -13.11
C GLU A 192 16.28 -12.52 -14.45
N LEU A 193 15.91 -13.55 -15.22
CA LEU A 193 16.53 -13.85 -16.51
C LEU A 193 16.28 -12.72 -17.52
N LYS A 194 15.05 -12.21 -17.57
CA LYS A 194 14.64 -11.09 -18.44
C LYS A 194 15.12 -9.75 -17.92
N LYS A 195 15.59 -9.68 -16.65
CA LYS A 195 15.95 -8.44 -15.95
C LYS A 195 14.79 -7.44 -15.95
N LEU A 196 13.58 -7.94 -15.75
CA LEU A 196 12.42 -7.08 -15.60
C LEU A 196 12.57 -6.31 -14.29
N SER A 197 12.35 -5.00 -14.35
CA SER A 197 12.38 -4.12 -13.19
C SER A 197 11.49 -2.92 -13.45
N ASP A 198 10.73 -2.52 -12.44
CA ASP A 198 10.04 -1.24 -12.39
C ASP A 198 9.85 -0.83 -10.93
N PHE A 199 10.12 0.44 -10.64
CA PHE A 199 10.15 1.02 -9.29
C PHE A 199 10.72 0.04 -8.23
N ALA A 200 9.90 -0.38 -7.27
CA ALA A 200 10.24 -1.28 -6.19
C ALA A 200 9.74 -2.72 -6.40
N LEU A 201 9.08 -3.04 -7.52
CA LEU A 201 8.40 -4.32 -7.72
C LEU A 201 9.28 -5.55 -7.43
N PRO A 202 10.53 -5.68 -7.94
CA PRO A 202 11.37 -6.81 -7.57
C PRO A 202 11.61 -6.95 -6.06
N PHE A 203 11.79 -5.83 -5.35
CA PHE A 203 11.96 -5.82 -3.90
C PHE A 203 10.68 -6.32 -3.21
N GLU A 204 9.52 -5.84 -3.63
CA GLU A 204 8.22 -6.21 -3.08
C GLU A 204 7.91 -7.70 -3.30
N THR A 205 8.15 -8.21 -4.52
CA THR A 205 8.03 -9.63 -4.85
C THR A 205 8.93 -10.49 -3.97
N TYR A 206 10.21 -10.11 -3.77
CA TYR A 206 11.11 -10.85 -2.88
C TYR A 206 10.64 -10.81 -1.43
N CYS A 207 10.09 -9.69 -0.95
CA CYS A 207 9.51 -9.59 0.39
C CYS A 207 8.33 -10.54 0.55
N ALA A 208 7.43 -10.61 -0.44
CA ALA A 208 6.31 -11.55 -0.46
C ALA A 208 6.76 -13.01 -0.36
N MET A 209 7.73 -13.39 -1.20
CA MET A 209 8.30 -14.74 -1.21
C MET A 209 8.96 -15.09 0.13
N ALA A 210 9.83 -14.21 0.64
CA ALA A 210 10.50 -14.41 1.93
C ALA A 210 9.50 -14.56 3.08
N TYR A 211 8.51 -13.67 3.14
CA TYR A 211 7.46 -13.66 4.16
C TYR A 211 6.62 -14.93 4.16
N CYS A 212 6.05 -15.30 3.01
CA CYS A 212 5.17 -16.47 2.91
C CYS A 212 5.93 -17.78 3.17
N MET A 213 7.16 -17.91 2.66
CA MET A 213 8.01 -19.07 2.91
C MET A 213 8.44 -19.17 4.38
N ALA A 214 8.81 -18.05 5.01
CA ALA A 214 9.22 -18.03 6.42
C ALA A 214 8.08 -18.46 7.35
N LYS A 215 6.84 -18.04 7.06
CA LYS A 215 5.64 -18.42 7.84
C LYS A 215 5.43 -19.94 7.91
N VAL A 216 5.86 -20.68 6.90
CA VAL A 216 5.71 -22.15 6.87
C VAL A 216 7.03 -22.89 7.10
N GLU A 217 8.06 -22.19 7.59
CA GLU A 217 9.41 -22.73 7.84
C GLU A 217 10.06 -23.36 6.58
N ASP A 218 9.73 -22.87 5.38
CA ASP A 218 10.39 -23.30 4.16
C ASP A 218 11.84 -22.79 4.13
N VAL A 219 12.78 -23.72 3.95
CA VAL A 219 14.23 -23.45 4.00
C VAL A 219 14.68 -22.39 2.98
N ARG A 220 13.93 -22.20 1.90
CA ARG A 220 14.22 -21.24 0.83
C ARG A 220 13.91 -19.80 1.23
N ALA A 221 13.17 -19.58 2.32
CA ALA A 221 12.86 -18.24 2.82
C ALA A 221 14.11 -17.37 3.01
N SER A 222 15.21 -17.97 3.48
CA SER A 222 16.49 -17.28 3.69
C SER A 222 17.11 -16.77 2.39
N ILE A 223 16.94 -17.49 1.28
CA ILE A 223 17.43 -17.06 -0.04
C ILE A 223 16.69 -15.80 -0.47
N TYR A 224 15.35 -15.80 -0.33
CA TYR A 224 14.52 -14.68 -0.74
C TYR A 224 14.63 -13.47 0.21
N LEU A 225 14.90 -13.70 1.50
CA LEU A 225 15.23 -12.62 2.43
C LEU A 225 16.50 -11.88 2.00
N GLU A 226 17.57 -12.61 1.65
CA GLU A 226 18.81 -11.98 1.20
C GLU A 226 18.64 -11.27 -0.16
N LYS A 227 17.83 -11.82 -1.07
CA LYS A 227 17.46 -11.12 -2.31
C LYS A 227 16.65 -9.84 -2.06
N ALA A 228 15.71 -9.86 -1.12
CA ALA A 228 14.95 -8.67 -0.72
C ALA A 228 15.88 -7.60 -0.15
N LYS A 229 16.80 -7.97 0.75
CA LYS A 229 17.79 -7.04 1.32
C LYS A 229 18.70 -6.45 0.23
N ALA A 230 19.22 -7.27 -0.67
CA ALA A 230 20.04 -6.80 -1.79
C ALA A 230 19.26 -5.89 -2.74
N SER A 231 17.99 -6.19 -3.02
CA SER A 231 17.15 -5.35 -3.87
C SER A 231 16.85 -4.00 -3.19
N PHE A 232 16.61 -4.01 -1.88
CA PHE A 232 16.37 -2.81 -1.08
C PHE A 232 17.54 -1.81 -1.15
N GLU A 233 18.78 -2.30 -1.12
CA GLU A 233 19.98 -1.46 -1.24
C GLU A 233 20.09 -0.73 -2.60
N THR A 234 19.36 -1.18 -3.62
CA THR A 234 19.37 -0.58 -4.97
C THR A 234 18.22 0.37 -5.24
N LEU A 235 17.26 0.49 -4.31
CA LEU A 235 16.13 1.40 -4.45
C LEU A 235 16.63 2.85 -4.45
N ARG A 236 16.13 3.63 -5.40
CA ARG A 236 16.46 5.07 -5.50
C ARG A 236 15.74 5.89 -4.46
N GLU A 237 14.55 5.44 -4.10
CA GLU A 237 13.63 6.11 -3.20
C GLU A 237 13.02 5.08 -2.26
N VAL A 238 12.85 5.46 -1.00
CA VAL A 238 12.20 4.64 0.02
C VAL A 238 11.33 5.56 0.84
N ASN A 239 10.02 5.38 0.71
CA ASN A 239 8.99 6.22 1.30
C ASN A 239 7.90 5.33 1.94
N SER A 240 6.90 5.95 2.58
CA SER A 240 5.94 5.20 3.41
C SER A 240 4.92 4.38 2.62
N SER A 241 4.77 4.57 1.30
CA SER A 241 3.91 3.67 0.50
C SER A 241 4.43 2.23 0.49
N MET A 242 5.74 2.02 0.76
CA MET A 242 6.34 0.69 0.89
C MET A 242 6.05 -0.01 2.22
N LEU A 243 5.20 0.54 3.10
CA LEU A 243 4.94 0.02 4.44
C LEU A 243 4.52 -1.46 4.44
N TYR A 244 3.73 -1.88 3.46
CA TYR A 244 3.30 -3.27 3.32
C TYR A 244 4.49 -4.22 3.12
N SER A 245 5.34 -3.94 2.14
CA SER A 245 6.51 -4.74 1.78
C SER A 245 7.60 -4.69 2.86
N MET A 246 7.81 -3.52 3.48
CA MET A 246 8.74 -3.38 4.59
C MET A 246 8.27 -4.12 5.84
N THR A 247 6.97 -4.19 6.10
CA THR A 247 6.41 -5.01 7.18
C THR A 247 6.65 -6.51 6.92
N ARG A 248 6.46 -6.96 5.67
CA ARG A 248 6.78 -8.34 5.26
C ARG A 248 8.25 -8.67 5.45
N LEU A 249 9.15 -7.75 5.04
CA LEU A 249 10.59 -7.87 5.25
C LEU A 249 10.94 -7.99 6.73
N MET A 250 10.46 -7.05 7.55
CA MET A 250 10.69 -7.01 9.00
C MET A 250 10.19 -8.31 9.67
N TYR A 251 9.02 -8.81 9.28
CA TYR A 251 8.48 -10.02 9.88
C TYR A 251 9.23 -11.28 9.43
N ALA A 252 9.65 -11.35 8.17
CA ALA A 252 10.53 -12.43 7.70
C ALA A 252 11.86 -12.43 8.46
N MET A 253 12.46 -11.26 8.70
CA MET A 253 13.65 -11.09 9.54
C MET A 253 13.42 -11.59 10.97
N TYR A 254 12.27 -11.28 11.56
CA TYR A 254 11.90 -11.77 12.90
C TYR A 254 11.84 -13.30 12.95
N LEU A 255 11.13 -13.93 12.01
CA LEU A 255 11.00 -15.39 11.95
C LEU A 255 12.34 -16.09 11.72
N LEU A 256 13.20 -15.48 10.89
CA LEU A 256 14.52 -16.01 10.56
C LEU A 256 15.64 -15.56 11.52
N LYS A 257 15.28 -14.81 12.57
CA LYS A 257 16.20 -14.30 13.62
C LYS A 257 17.34 -13.44 13.07
N ASP A 258 17.05 -12.62 12.07
CA ASP A 258 17.99 -11.64 11.53
C ASP A 258 18.16 -10.47 12.51
N SER A 259 19.41 -10.08 12.77
CA SER A 259 19.76 -9.04 13.74
C SER A 259 19.36 -7.62 13.32
N VAL A 260 19.10 -7.39 12.03
CA VAL A 260 18.78 -6.07 11.47
C VAL A 260 17.31 -5.68 11.69
N MET A 261 16.45 -6.63 12.09
CA MET A 261 15.00 -6.45 12.26
C MET A 261 14.62 -5.18 13.02
N TRP A 262 15.26 -4.90 14.16
CA TRP A 262 14.92 -3.72 14.97
C TRP A 262 15.28 -2.40 14.30
N SER A 263 16.39 -2.34 13.56
CA SER A 263 16.72 -1.15 12.76
C SER A 263 15.73 -0.95 11.59
N THR A 264 15.17 -2.05 11.06
CA THR A 264 14.07 -1.98 10.10
C THR A 264 12.80 -1.46 10.76
N PHE A 265 12.48 -1.90 11.99
CA PHE A 265 11.35 -1.38 12.76
C PHE A 265 11.49 0.13 13.04
N GLU A 266 12.66 0.60 13.51
CA GLU A 266 12.91 2.04 13.74
C GLU A 266 12.64 2.87 12.50
N ARG A 267 13.08 2.38 11.33
CA ARG A 267 12.93 3.08 10.04
C ARG A 267 11.48 3.27 9.62
N ILE A 268 10.61 2.30 9.92
CA ILE A 268 9.22 2.29 9.42
C ILE A 268 8.20 2.60 10.51
N ALA A 269 8.61 2.74 11.76
CA ALA A 269 7.69 2.91 12.87
C ALA A 269 6.74 4.10 12.66
N ASP A 270 7.27 5.26 12.22
CA ASP A 270 6.46 6.45 12.02
C ASP A 270 5.69 6.49 10.70
N TRP A 271 5.87 5.49 9.82
CA TRP A 271 5.05 5.32 8.63
C TRP A 271 3.62 4.88 8.97
N GLU A 272 3.35 4.48 10.22
CA GLU A 272 2.00 4.17 10.68
C GLU A 272 1.11 5.40 10.86
N ILE A 273 1.70 6.59 10.90
CA ILE A 273 0.98 7.85 11.10
C ILE A 273 0.15 8.12 9.85
N ASP A 274 -1.16 8.27 10.05
CA ASP A 274 -2.16 8.49 9.00
C ASP A 274 -2.21 7.40 7.92
N ALA A 275 -1.60 6.24 8.18
CA ALA A 275 -1.60 5.10 7.27
C ALA A 275 -3.03 4.58 7.04
N GLU A 276 -3.28 4.07 5.83
CA GLU A 276 -4.53 3.40 5.50
C GLU A 276 -4.79 2.18 6.42
N ASP A 277 -6.06 1.88 6.66
CA ASP A 277 -6.48 0.88 7.64
C ASP A 277 -5.89 -0.52 7.37
N ASP A 278 -5.72 -0.90 6.10
CA ASP A 278 -5.14 -2.19 5.72
C ASP A 278 -3.62 -2.26 5.99
N LEU A 279 -2.89 -1.19 5.68
CA LEU A 279 -1.46 -1.04 5.99
C LEU A 279 -1.25 -1.00 7.51
N GLN A 280 -2.08 -0.27 8.23
CA GLN A 280 -2.06 -0.22 9.69
C GLN A 280 -2.38 -1.59 10.29
N PHE A 281 -3.34 -2.34 9.74
CA PHE A 281 -3.61 -3.71 10.14
C PHE A 281 -2.40 -4.62 9.87
N MET A 282 -1.77 -4.48 8.70
CA MET A 282 -0.61 -5.26 8.32
C MET A 282 0.59 -5.04 9.24
N LEU A 283 0.92 -3.78 9.55
CA LEU A 283 2.00 -3.45 10.50
C LEU A 283 1.65 -3.97 11.90
N SER A 284 0.49 -3.59 12.43
CA SER A 284 0.12 -3.87 13.82
C SER A 284 0.05 -5.36 14.14
N ARG A 285 -0.54 -6.17 13.25
CA ARG A 285 -0.66 -7.62 13.50
C ARG A 285 0.70 -8.32 13.57
N HIS A 286 1.73 -7.81 12.91
CA HIS A 286 3.08 -8.36 12.95
C HIS A 286 3.93 -7.73 14.06
N ALA A 287 3.86 -6.41 14.24
CA ALA A 287 4.58 -5.69 15.30
C ALA A 287 4.17 -6.18 16.69
N ALA A 288 2.89 -6.51 16.91
CA ALA A 288 2.43 -7.17 18.12
C ALA A 288 3.22 -8.47 18.39
N LEU A 289 3.35 -9.35 17.41
CA LEU A 289 4.03 -10.64 17.58
C LEU A 289 5.53 -10.49 17.88
N ILE A 290 6.17 -9.52 17.22
CA ILE A 290 7.56 -9.16 17.48
C ILE A 290 7.76 -8.74 18.93
N CYS A 291 6.82 -7.95 19.47
CA CYS A 291 6.86 -7.42 20.84
C CYS A 291 6.39 -8.42 21.91
N ALA A 292 5.74 -9.53 21.53
CA ALA A 292 5.07 -10.44 22.46
C ALA A 292 5.97 -11.12 23.50
N GLN A 293 7.29 -11.18 23.26
CA GLN A 293 8.24 -11.77 24.21
C GLN A 293 8.51 -10.86 25.43
N GLY A 294 8.06 -9.60 25.38
CA GLY A 294 8.26 -8.62 26.45
C GLY A 294 9.72 -8.23 26.63
N GLY A 295 10.00 -7.49 27.70
CA GLY A 295 11.33 -6.94 27.99
C GLY A 295 11.45 -5.48 27.57
N VAL A 296 12.67 -4.95 27.65
CA VAL A 296 12.96 -3.54 27.35
C VAL A 296 14.05 -3.47 26.30
N ILE A 297 13.80 -2.72 25.24
CA ILE A 297 14.75 -2.47 24.16
C ILE A 297 15.03 -0.97 24.03
N ALA A 298 16.22 -0.63 23.53
CA ALA A 298 16.55 0.73 23.15
C ALA A 298 16.21 0.94 21.66
N LEU A 299 15.42 1.96 21.34
CA LEU A 299 15.04 2.33 19.97
C LEU A 299 15.14 3.84 19.77
N ASP A 300 15.49 4.27 18.56
CA ASP A 300 15.42 5.66 18.12
C ASP A 300 14.14 5.86 17.28
N LEU A 301 13.07 6.29 17.94
CA LEU A 301 11.75 6.44 17.31
C LEU A 301 11.33 7.91 17.21
N SER A 302 10.49 8.21 16.22
CA SER A 302 9.96 9.54 15.98
C SER A 302 9.13 10.06 17.17
N PRO A 303 9.29 11.32 17.60
CA PRO A 303 8.48 11.93 18.64
C PRO A 303 7.01 12.14 18.24
N ARG A 304 6.67 11.90 16.97
CA ARG A 304 5.28 11.93 16.47
C ARG A 304 4.47 10.70 16.88
N LEU A 305 5.13 9.61 17.27
CA LEU A 305 4.48 8.37 17.66
C LEU A 305 3.76 8.52 19.00
N SER A 306 2.55 7.96 19.10
CA SER A 306 1.70 8.07 20.29
C SER A 306 2.31 7.40 21.54
N TYR A 307 3.20 6.42 21.33
CA TYR A 307 3.92 5.67 22.35
C TYR A 307 5.39 6.08 22.49
N TYR A 308 5.79 7.25 21.94
CA TYR A 308 7.16 7.73 22.02
C TYR A 308 7.65 7.92 23.45
N GLU A 309 8.86 7.42 23.73
CA GLU A 309 9.53 7.56 25.03
C GLU A 309 10.83 8.38 24.87
N PRO A 310 10.93 9.58 25.49
CA PRO A 310 12.12 10.45 25.34
C PRO A 310 13.43 9.84 25.82
N ASN A 311 13.37 8.78 26.63
CA ASN A 311 14.54 8.08 27.15
C ASN A 311 15.08 7.01 26.17
N GLY A 312 14.41 6.80 25.04
CA GLY A 312 14.76 5.82 24.01
C GLY A 312 14.61 4.36 24.44
N LYS A 313 13.94 4.08 25.56
CA LYS A 313 13.73 2.72 26.11
C LYS A 313 12.25 2.38 26.11
N TYR A 314 11.93 1.30 25.39
CA TYR A 314 10.55 0.88 25.15
C TYR A 314 10.29 -0.46 25.83
N ASP A 315 9.21 -0.52 26.61
CA ASP A 315 8.68 -1.77 27.16
C ASP A 315 7.90 -2.50 26.07
N LEU A 316 8.42 -3.65 25.63
CA LEU A 316 7.81 -4.45 24.59
C LEU A 316 6.42 -4.96 24.98
N THR A 317 6.10 -5.04 26.27
CA THR A 317 4.74 -5.37 26.72
C THR A 317 3.76 -4.26 26.37
N GLN A 318 4.16 -3.01 26.52
CA GLN A 318 3.32 -1.84 26.18
C GLN A 318 3.16 -1.70 24.66
N LEU A 319 4.25 -1.92 23.90
CA LEU A 319 4.16 -1.95 22.43
C LEU A 319 3.30 -3.11 21.93
N TYR A 320 3.39 -4.29 22.56
CA TYR A 320 2.50 -5.41 22.28
C TYR A 320 1.04 -4.99 22.47
N GLU A 321 0.67 -4.43 23.62
CA GLU A 321 -0.69 -4.00 23.91
C GLU A 321 -1.19 -2.94 22.92
N TYR A 322 -0.33 -1.98 22.55
CA TYR A 322 -0.64 -0.96 21.55
C TYR A 322 -1.02 -1.59 20.20
N TYR A 323 -0.13 -2.42 19.64
CA TYR A 323 -0.35 -3.03 18.33
C TYR A 323 -1.42 -4.12 18.34
N ASP A 324 -1.54 -4.90 19.42
CA ASP A 324 -2.58 -5.93 19.58
C ASP A 324 -3.99 -5.34 19.56
N ASN A 325 -4.17 -4.18 20.21
CA ASN A 325 -5.45 -3.47 20.19
C ASN A 325 -5.83 -2.99 18.78
N ILE A 326 -4.87 -2.43 18.04
CA ILE A 326 -5.08 -1.97 16.66
C ILE A 326 -5.40 -3.15 15.74
N ALA A 327 -4.58 -4.20 15.77
CA ALA A 327 -4.75 -5.39 14.95
C ALA A 327 -6.09 -6.08 15.21
N THR A 328 -6.47 -6.23 16.48
CA THR A 328 -7.75 -6.83 16.87
C THR A 328 -8.93 -5.99 16.38
N ARG A 329 -8.87 -4.66 16.58
CA ARG A 329 -9.94 -3.74 16.15
C ARG A 329 -10.13 -3.77 14.64
N LEU A 330 -9.06 -3.55 13.87
CA LEU A 330 -9.12 -3.50 12.40
C LEU A 330 -9.52 -4.86 11.81
N GLY A 331 -8.96 -5.96 12.32
CA GLY A 331 -9.34 -7.30 11.87
C GLY A 331 -10.84 -7.57 12.02
N LEU A 332 -11.45 -7.16 13.15
CA LEU A 332 -12.89 -7.28 13.35
C LEU A 332 -13.71 -6.33 12.45
N GLN A 333 -13.21 -5.13 12.17
CA GLN A 333 -13.88 -4.18 11.27
C GLN A 333 -13.90 -4.72 9.83
N PHE A 334 -12.77 -5.22 9.33
CA PHE A 334 -12.69 -5.85 8.02
C PHE A 334 -13.58 -7.09 7.91
N ASP A 335 -13.54 -7.97 8.91
CA ASP A 335 -14.41 -9.16 8.96
C ASP A 335 -15.90 -8.78 8.92
N SER A 336 -16.29 -7.78 9.72
CA SER A 336 -17.67 -7.28 9.75
C SER A 336 -18.07 -6.66 8.40
N ARG A 337 -17.17 -5.92 7.74
CA ARG A 337 -17.41 -5.34 6.42
C ARG A 337 -17.61 -6.42 5.37
N ASN A 338 -16.68 -7.38 5.33
CA ASN A 338 -16.61 -8.39 4.28
C ASN A 338 -17.59 -9.56 4.50
N GLY A 339 -18.26 -9.62 5.66
CA GLY A 339 -19.12 -10.75 6.04
C GLY A 339 -18.33 -12.06 6.19
N SER A 340 -17.07 -11.98 6.63
CA SER A 340 -16.16 -13.11 6.79
C SER A 340 -15.52 -13.14 8.18
N ASP A 341 -14.65 -14.11 8.45
CA ASP A 341 -13.80 -14.18 9.65
C ASP A 341 -12.30 -14.20 9.29
N PHE A 342 -11.97 -13.84 8.03
CA PHE A 342 -10.65 -14.06 7.45
C PHE A 342 -9.55 -13.31 8.19
N CYS A 343 -9.70 -11.99 8.41
CA CYS A 343 -8.67 -11.16 9.01
C CYS A 343 -8.44 -11.51 10.47
N SER A 344 -9.52 -11.70 11.26
CA SER A 344 -9.36 -12.10 12.66
C SER A 344 -8.83 -13.53 12.80
N LYS A 345 -9.21 -14.45 11.90
CA LYS A 345 -8.66 -15.81 11.88
C LYS A 345 -7.18 -15.80 11.54
N GLU A 346 -6.76 -15.05 10.51
CA GLU A 346 -5.35 -14.94 10.15
C GLU A 346 -4.53 -14.40 11.32
N TYR A 347 -5.03 -13.37 12.01
CA TYR A 347 -4.31 -12.84 13.17
C TYR A 347 -4.23 -13.84 14.33
N LYS A 348 -5.30 -14.62 14.59
CA LYS A 348 -5.27 -15.70 15.58
C LYS A 348 -4.28 -16.80 15.19
N GLU A 349 -4.22 -17.18 13.92
CA GLU A 349 -3.26 -18.16 13.41
C GLU A 349 -1.83 -17.67 13.61
N LEU A 350 -1.56 -16.40 13.30
CA LEU A 350 -0.26 -15.78 13.57
C LEU A 350 0.09 -15.80 15.07
N LYS A 351 -0.85 -15.50 15.97
CA LYS A 351 -0.61 -15.63 17.43
C LYS A 351 -0.24 -17.06 17.82
N MET A 352 -0.99 -18.05 17.34
CA MET A 352 -0.72 -19.46 17.62
C MET A 352 0.65 -19.91 17.09
N MET A 353 1.03 -19.50 15.88
CA MET A 353 2.34 -19.77 15.29
C MET A 353 3.49 -19.23 16.15
N ASN A 354 3.27 -18.11 16.84
CA ASN A 354 4.26 -17.47 17.72
C ASN A 354 4.15 -17.93 19.19
N GLY A 355 3.40 -19.01 19.46
CA GLY A 355 3.25 -19.56 20.80
C GLY A 355 2.44 -18.71 21.77
N ILE A 356 1.70 -17.72 21.27
CA ILE A 356 0.82 -16.86 22.05
C ILE A 356 -0.52 -17.59 22.25
N LYS A 357 -1.00 -17.65 23.49
CA LYS A 357 -2.31 -18.24 23.80
C LYS A 357 -3.43 -17.30 23.33
N VAL A 358 -4.37 -17.84 22.55
CA VAL A 358 -5.53 -17.15 21.97
C VAL A 358 -6.80 -17.45 22.76
#